data_AF-A0AA36B039-F1
#
_entry.id   AF-A0AA36B039-F1
#
_cell.length_a   1.000
_cell.length_b   1.000
_cell.length_c   1.000
_cell.angle_alpha   90.00
_cell.angle_beta   90.00
_cell.angle_gamma   90.00
#
_symmetry.space_group_name_H-M   'P 1'
#
loop_
_entity.id
_entity.type
_entity.pdbx_description
1 polymer ?
#
loop_
_entity_poly.entity_id
_entity_poly.type
_entity_poly.pdbx_seq_one_letter_code
_entity_poly.pdbx_strand_id
1 'polypeptide(L)'
;MKQCGCVDAFTEALKIFLQGFKCPVQRQLIRSGVRQYLHRMVVCLEEEIFPFIPVILENLLQQPDAKELHDFIPLMTQLIMKFKKTISPFLREMFCPFVQTIYRVLSIPQDEYDQVTANEKRLLQKSYFQFLACIVSNNVHEVIQDQEAANFHQVLMTIVEGACNNPDPQIQKICFGILKRLIEVWCGENGLVGFEEFVYQSVVPACILTPMKPAFDLNDAQTVIALGESAQCLKCILDKRGDEVINYLQNEYFPKLQLSPDLTQQFCQAYVMDIKSFKHFLKTFFSSLKS
;
A
#
# COMPACT_ATOMS: atom_id res chain seq x y z
N MET A 1 28.22 6.84 13.97
CA MET A 1 29.26 7.85 13.66
C MET A 1 29.55 8.81 14.81
N LYS A 2 28.58 9.11 15.69
CA LYS A 2 28.76 9.97 16.87
C LYS A 2 29.95 9.57 17.75
N GLN A 3 30.12 8.28 18.00
CA GLN A 3 31.21 7.75 18.84
C GLN A 3 32.62 7.98 18.29
N CYS A 4 32.77 8.14 16.96
CA CYS A 4 34.07 8.32 16.31
C CYS A 4 34.35 9.79 15.94
N GLY A 5 33.44 10.72 16.24
CA GLY A 5 33.61 12.15 15.93
C GLY A 5 33.58 12.50 14.43
N CYS A 6 33.17 11.59 13.55
CA CYS A 6 33.23 11.81 12.10
C CYS A 6 31.95 12.41 11.49
N VAL A 7 30.96 12.79 12.31
CA VAL A 7 29.64 13.23 11.81
C VAL A 7 29.77 14.40 10.84
N ASP A 8 30.53 15.44 11.21
CA ASP A 8 30.70 16.64 10.38
C ASP A 8 31.28 16.29 9.01
N ALA A 9 32.34 15.48 8.97
CA ALA A 9 32.96 15.05 7.71
C ALA A 9 31.98 14.33 6.78
N PHE A 10 31.12 13.45 7.32
CA PHE A 10 30.13 12.72 6.53
C PHE A 10 28.93 13.58 6.12
N THR A 11 28.52 14.54 6.95
CA THR A 11 27.46 15.49 6.58
C THR A 11 27.93 16.47 5.49
N GLU A 12 29.18 16.94 5.54
CA GLU A 12 29.78 17.75 4.47
C GLU A 12 29.92 16.94 3.18
N ALA A 13 30.40 15.69 3.26
CA ALA A 13 30.42 14.80 2.11
C ALA A 13 29.00 14.61 1.54
N LEU A 14 28.00 14.38 2.39
CA LEU A 14 26.61 14.23 1.96
C LEU A 14 26.12 15.45 1.16
N LYS A 15 26.39 16.68 1.63
CA LYS A 15 26.05 17.91 0.87
C LYS A 15 26.60 17.89 -0.55
N ILE A 16 27.85 17.46 -0.72
CA ILE A 16 28.51 17.37 -2.03
C ILE A 16 27.86 16.29 -2.90
N PHE A 17 27.65 15.08 -2.36
CA PHE A 17 27.03 13.97 -3.10
C PHE A 17 25.60 14.31 -3.56
N LEU A 18 24.83 15.05 -2.76
CA LEU A 18 23.47 15.48 -3.14
C LEU A 18 23.46 16.41 -4.37
N GLN A 19 24.54 17.16 -4.63
CA GLN A 19 24.64 17.95 -5.86
C GLN A 19 24.67 17.06 -7.12
N GLY A 20 25.06 15.79 -6.98
CA GLY A 20 25.05 14.81 -8.06
C GLY A 20 23.66 14.61 -8.69
N PHE A 21 22.57 14.81 -7.93
CA PHE A 21 21.20 14.73 -8.50
C PHE A 21 20.92 15.78 -9.58
N LYS A 22 21.63 16.91 -9.54
CA LYS A 22 21.49 18.02 -10.49
C LYS A 22 22.34 17.83 -11.75
N CYS A 23 23.19 16.79 -11.80
CA CYS A 23 24.05 16.55 -12.96
C CYS A 23 23.22 16.03 -14.15
N PRO A 24 23.22 16.72 -15.31
CA PRO A 24 22.47 16.26 -16.48
C PRO A 24 23.20 15.13 -17.23
N VAL A 25 24.52 15.04 -17.13
CA VAL A 25 25.35 14.04 -17.83
C VAL A 25 25.39 12.76 -17.01
N GLN A 26 25.24 11.60 -17.67
CA GLN A 26 25.22 10.28 -17.00
C GLN A 26 24.22 10.21 -15.83
N ARG A 27 23.10 10.94 -15.93
CA ARG A 27 22.08 11.11 -14.89
C ARG A 27 21.72 9.82 -14.16
N GLN A 28 21.39 8.75 -14.89
CA GLN A 28 21.01 7.46 -14.30
C GLN A 28 22.14 6.83 -13.47
N LEU A 29 23.38 6.86 -13.98
CA LEU A 29 24.54 6.28 -13.30
C LEU A 29 24.86 7.06 -12.01
N ILE A 30 24.89 8.39 -12.10
CA ILE A 30 25.18 9.26 -10.96
C ILE A 30 24.10 9.12 -9.89
N ARG A 31 22.81 9.18 -10.27
CA ARG A 31 21.69 9.04 -9.32
C ARG A 31 21.68 7.67 -8.66
N SER A 32 22.00 6.60 -9.38
CA SER A 32 22.16 5.26 -8.80
C SER A 32 23.29 5.24 -7.75
N GLY A 33 24.45 5.83 -8.06
CA GLY A 33 25.56 5.95 -7.12
C GLY A 33 25.21 6.77 -5.87
N VAL A 34 24.57 7.92 -6.05
CA VAL A 34 24.12 8.77 -4.93
C VAL A 34 23.09 8.03 -4.07
N ARG A 35 22.14 7.32 -4.68
CA ARG A 35 21.15 6.52 -3.95
C ARG A 35 21.80 5.40 -3.12
N GLN A 36 22.76 4.67 -3.69
CA GLN A 36 23.51 3.64 -2.95
C GLN A 36 24.28 4.22 -1.76
N TYR A 37 24.87 5.41 -1.95
CA TYR A 37 25.51 6.15 -0.86
C TYR A 37 24.49 6.56 0.22
N LEU A 38 23.33 7.08 -0.18
CA LEU A 38 22.25 7.48 0.75
C LEU A 38 21.77 6.32 1.61
N HIS A 39 21.59 5.12 1.04
CA HIS A 39 21.22 3.93 1.82
C HIS A 39 22.20 3.65 2.98
N ARG A 40 23.50 3.88 2.76
CA ARG A 40 24.53 3.76 3.80
C ARG A 40 24.46 4.92 4.78
N MET A 41 24.25 6.15 4.30
CA MET A 41 24.15 7.33 5.16
C MET A 41 22.95 7.28 6.10
N VAL A 42 21.81 6.74 5.66
CA VAL A 42 20.66 6.47 6.53
C VAL A 42 21.08 5.60 7.72
N VAL A 43 21.94 4.60 7.49
CA VAL A 43 22.45 3.72 8.55
C VAL A 43 23.46 4.46 9.43
N CYS A 44 24.42 5.16 8.84
CA CYS A 44 25.57 5.69 9.54
C CYS A 44 25.35 7.02 10.29
N LEU A 45 24.55 7.93 9.70
CA LEU A 45 24.27 9.26 10.24
C LEU A 45 23.08 9.26 11.21
N GLU A 46 22.20 8.27 11.13
CA GLU A 46 21.00 8.19 11.98
C GLU A 46 20.19 9.50 11.88
N GLU A 47 19.81 10.11 13.00
CA GLU A 47 18.98 11.33 13.04
C GLU A 47 19.66 12.55 12.40
N GLU A 48 20.99 12.54 12.25
CA GLU A 48 21.74 13.62 11.60
C GLU A 48 21.42 13.72 10.09
N ILE A 49 20.74 12.72 9.52
CA ILE A 49 20.30 12.77 8.12
C ILE A 49 19.03 13.63 7.92
N PHE A 50 18.25 13.90 8.98
CA PHE A 50 16.95 14.56 8.86
C PHE A 50 16.96 15.90 8.11
N PRO A 51 17.94 16.81 8.35
CA PRO A 51 18.00 18.08 7.60
C PRO A 51 18.15 17.90 6.08
N PHE A 52 18.63 16.74 5.64
CA PHE A 52 18.87 16.45 4.22
C PHE A 52 17.67 15.77 3.54
N ILE A 53 16.71 15.25 4.29
CA ILE A 53 15.59 14.48 3.73
C ILE A 53 14.73 15.30 2.77
N PRO A 54 14.29 16.54 3.10
CA PRO A 54 13.54 17.37 2.15
C PRO A 54 14.30 17.55 0.83
N VAL A 55 15.59 17.88 0.91
CA VAL A 55 16.46 18.09 -0.26
C VAL A 55 16.64 16.82 -1.09
N ILE A 56 16.76 15.65 -0.46
CA ILE A 56 16.84 14.36 -1.16
C ILE A 56 15.55 14.12 -1.96
N LEU A 57 14.39 14.36 -1.34
CA LEU A 57 13.08 14.09 -1.94
C LEU A 57 12.75 15.07 -3.06
N GLU A 58 12.99 16.36 -2.86
CA GLU A 58 12.81 17.38 -3.90
C GLU A 58 13.63 17.07 -5.15
N ASN A 59 14.91 16.74 -4.98
CA ASN A 59 15.80 16.45 -6.12
C ASN A 59 15.39 15.18 -6.89
N LEU A 60 14.84 14.18 -6.19
CA LEU A 60 14.32 12.98 -6.85
C LEU A 60 13.09 13.30 -7.72
N LEU A 61 12.18 14.13 -7.21
CA LEU A 61 10.93 14.47 -7.88
C LEU A 61 11.13 15.32 -9.14
N GLN A 62 12.37 15.76 -9.42
CA GLN A 62 12.73 16.44 -10.66
C GLN A 62 12.71 15.49 -11.87
N GLN A 63 11.52 15.36 -12.47
CA GLN A 63 11.23 14.62 -13.70
C GLN A 63 11.71 13.16 -13.69
N PRO A 64 11.31 12.34 -12.69
CA PRO A 64 11.76 10.95 -12.66
C PRO A 64 11.02 10.09 -13.69
N ASP A 65 11.71 9.08 -14.23
CA ASP A 65 11.08 8.00 -14.98
C ASP A 65 10.56 6.87 -14.05
N ALA A 66 9.90 5.86 -14.61
CA ALA A 66 9.29 4.78 -13.82
C ALA A 66 10.32 3.97 -13.04
N LYS A 67 11.49 3.73 -13.63
CA LYS A 67 12.60 3.01 -13.04
C LYS A 67 13.26 3.81 -11.90
N GLU A 68 13.49 5.10 -12.11
CA GLU A 68 14.05 6.00 -11.09
C GLU A 68 13.18 6.03 -9.83
N LEU A 69 11.85 6.10 -10.00
CA LEU A 69 10.90 6.02 -8.87
C LEU A 69 10.92 4.65 -8.20
N HIS A 70 10.84 3.57 -8.99
CA HIS A 70 10.87 2.20 -8.49
C HIS A 70 12.11 1.95 -7.64
N ASP A 71 13.28 2.35 -8.14
CA ASP A 71 14.54 2.15 -7.46
C ASP A 71 14.69 3.01 -6.19
N PHE A 72 14.00 4.15 -6.11
CA PHE A 72 14.09 5.05 -4.96
C PHE A 72 13.15 4.66 -3.82
N ILE A 73 11.99 4.07 -4.12
CA ILE A 73 11.03 3.61 -3.10
C ILE A 73 11.70 2.78 -1.97
N PRO A 74 12.65 1.86 -2.25
CA PRO A 74 13.42 1.17 -1.21
C PRO A 74 14.13 2.09 -0.20
N LEU A 75 14.59 3.27 -0.61
CA LEU A 75 15.20 4.24 0.31
C LEU A 75 14.13 4.84 1.23
N MET A 76 12.95 5.15 0.69
CA MET A 76 11.82 5.63 1.50
C MET A 76 11.36 4.59 2.51
N THR A 77 11.25 3.33 2.10
CA THR A 77 10.88 2.27 3.03
C THR A 77 11.95 2.05 4.09
N GLN A 78 13.24 2.18 3.75
CA GLN A 78 14.33 2.14 4.73
C GLN A 78 14.22 3.27 5.76
N LEU A 79 13.92 4.50 5.32
CA LEU A 79 13.71 5.65 6.20
C LEU A 79 12.53 5.40 7.16
N ILE A 80 11.40 4.94 6.64
CA ILE A 80 10.21 4.60 7.44
C ILE A 80 10.53 3.51 8.47
N MET A 81 11.16 2.41 8.06
CA MET A 81 11.47 1.30 8.96
C MET A 81 12.47 1.69 10.05
N LYS A 82 13.48 2.51 9.70
CA LYS A 82 14.52 2.93 10.64
C LYS A 82 14.00 3.95 11.65
N PHE A 83 13.29 4.97 11.20
CA PHE A 83 12.93 6.14 12.01
C PHE A 83 11.47 6.12 12.50
N LYS A 84 10.61 5.27 11.92
CA LYS A 84 9.21 5.06 12.33
C LYS A 84 8.45 6.38 12.48
N LYS A 85 7.87 6.66 13.65
CA LYS A 85 7.10 7.90 13.87
C LYS A 85 7.94 9.17 13.78
N THR A 86 9.25 9.12 14.04
CA THR A 86 10.12 10.29 14.01
C THR A 86 10.22 10.90 12.61
N ILE A 87 10.05 10.09 11.55
CA ILE A 87 10.10 10.59 10.16
C ILE A 87 8.76 11.16 9.67
N SER A 88 7.67 11.01 10.43
CA SER A 88 6.32 11.42 10.00
C SER A 88 6.21 12.87 9.55
N PRO A 89 6.81 13.88 10.22
CA PRO A 89 6.71 15.28 9.77
C PRO A 89 7.20 15.47 8.34
N PHE A 90 8.37 14.91 8.02
CA PHE A 90 8.97 14.98 6.68
C PHE A 90 8.14 14.22 5.64
N LEU A 91 7.57 13.06 6.02
CA LEU A 91 6.72 12.29 5.13
C LEU A 91 5.39 13.00 4.85
N ARG A 92 4.77 13.65 5.83
CA ARG A 92 3.50 14.37 5.64
C ARG A 92 3.60 15.44 4.57
N GLU A 93 4.69 16.21 4.59
CA GLU A 93 4.93 17.28 3.61
C GLU A 93 5.15 16.73 2.20
N MET A 94 5.80 15.56 2.08
CA MET A 94 6.24 15.02 0.80
C MET A 94 5.37 13.91 0.22
N PHE A 95 4.45 13.35 1.02
CA PHE A 95 3.64 12.20 0.62
C PHE A 95 2.80 12.49 -0.62
N CYS A 96 2.00 13.57 -0.60
CA CYS A 96 1.15 13.91 -1.73
C CYS A 96 1.95 14.22 -3.01
N PRO A 97 2.98 15.09 -2.99
CA PRO A 97 3.84 15.31 -4.17
C PRO A 97 4.46 14.03 -4.73
N PHE A 98 4.86 13.11 -3.86
CA PHE A 98 5.43 11.83 -4.24
C PHE A 98 4.41 10.92 -4.92
N VAL A 99 3.23 10.75 -4.31
CA VAL A 99 2.14 9.92 -4.84
C VAL A 99 1.62 10.48 -6.17
N GLN A 100 1.42 11.79 -6.28
CA GLN A 100 1.01 12.44 -7.54
C GLN A 100 2.04 12.24 -8.65
N THR A 101 3.33 12.28 -8.31
CA THR A 101 4.41 12.01 -9.28
C THR A 101 4.35 10.58 -9.79
N ILE A 102 4.12 9.60 -8.89
CA ILE A 102 3.92 8.19 -9.27
C ILE A 102 2.72 8.05 -10.21
N TYR A 103 1.56 8.63 -9.87
CA TYR A 103 0.37 8.56 -10.71
C TYR A 103 0.60 9.17 -12.08
N ARG A 104 1.23 10.34 -12.14
CA ARG A 104 1.61 10.98 -13.41
C ARG A 104 2.46 10.05 -14.26
N VAL A 105 3.52 9.47 -13.70
CA VAL A 105 4.41 8.56 -14.45
C VAL A 105 3.68 7.30 -14.92
N LEU A 106 2.80 6.72 -14.10
CA LEU A 106 1.99 5.57 -14.47
C LEU A 106 0.95 5.90 -15.55
N SER A 107 0.43 7.14 -15.58
CA SER A 107 -0.58 7.59 -16.55
C SER A 107 -0.03 7.95 -17.93
N ILE A 108 1.29 8.13 -18.09
CA ILE A 108 1.88 8.46 -19.38
C ILE A 108 1.56 7.33 -20.37
N PRO A 109 0.92 7.60 -21.53
CA PRO A 109 0.70 6.58 -22.55
C PRO A 109 2.04 6.00 -23.02
N GLN A 110 2.06 4.71 -23.32
CA GLN A 110 3.24 4.02 -23.86
C GLN A 110 2.86 3.25 -25.10
N ASP A 111 3.86 2.98 -25.94
CA ASP A 111 3.72 2.06 -27.05
C ASP A 111 3.41 0.64 -26.52
N GLU A 112 2.43 -0.04 -27.12
CA GLU A 112 2.05 -1.41 -26.75
C GLU A 112 3.19 -2.41 -26.97
N TYR A 113 4.13 -2.10 -27.88
CA TYR A 113 5.29 -2.93 -28.16
C TYR A 113 6.49 -2.65 -27.23
N ASP A 114 6.46 -1.57 -26.46
CA ASP A 114 7.51 -1.24 -25.49
C ASP A 114 7.33 -2.04 -24.20
N GLN A 115 7.76 -3.30 -24.25
CA GLN A 115 7.72 -4.21 -23.11
C GLN A 115 8.61 -3.75 -21.94
N VAL A 116 9.67 -2.97 -22.21
CA VAL A 116 10.59 -2.50 -21.17
C VAL A 116 9.87 -1.49 -20.29
N THR A 117 9.31 -0.43 -20.90
CA THR A 117 8.56 0.59 -20.15
C THR A 117 7.33 -0.01 -19.48
N ALA A 118 6.64 -0.95 -20.13
CA ALA A 118 5.51 -1.65 -19.54
C ALA A 118 5.91 -2.43 -18.27
N ASN A 119 7.04 -3.12 -18.29
CA ASN A 119 7.54 -3.83 -17.12
C ASN A 119 8.00 -2.87 -16.02
N GLU A 120 8.68 -1.77 -16.36
CA GLU A 120 9.10 -0.74 -15.40
C GLU A 120 7.90 -0.09 -14.69
N LYS A 121 6.82 0.22 -15.41
CA LYS A 121 5.58 0.72 -14.80
C LYS A 121 4.91 -0.30 -13.90
N ARG A 122 4.89 -1.59 -14.29
CA ARG A 122 4.36 -2.66 -13.44
C ARG A 122 5.18 -2.80 -12.15
N LEU A 123 6.50 -2.72 -12.23
CA LEU A 123 7.40 -2.73 -11.07
C LEU A 123 7.15 -1.51 -10.17
N LEU A 124 7.01 -0.32 -10.76
CA LEU A 124 6.66 0.90 -10.01
C LEU A 124 5.31 0.77 -9.29
N GLN A 125 4.28 0.26 -9.97
CA GLN A 125 2.96 0.06 -9.36
C GLN A 125 3.05 -0.87 -8.14
N LYS A 126 3.78 -1.98 -8.27
CA LYS A 126 4.02 -2.88 -7.14
C LYS A 126 4.76 -2.20 -6.00
N SER A 127 5.81 -1.43 -6.31
CA SER A 127 6.58 -0.69 -5.30
C SER A 127 5.75 0.39 -4.61
N TYR A 128 4.83 1.04 -5.31
CA TYR A 128 3.89 1.99 -4.70
C TYR A 128 3.04 1.32 -3.60
N PHE A 129 2.45 0.15 -3.88
CA PHE A 129 1.71 -0.58 -2.85
C PHE A 129 2.60 -1.08 -1.72
N GLN A 130 3.83 -1.50 -2.01
CA GLN A 130 4.80 -1.86 -0.97
C GLN A 130 5.18 -0.66 -0.07
N PHE A 131 5.27 0.55 -0.65
CA PHE A 131 5.49 1.78 0.09
C PHE A 131 4.32 2.08 1.04
N LEU A 132 3.08 2.02 0.55
CA LEU A 132 1.90 2.18 1.39
C LEU A 132 1.82 1.13 2.49
N ALA A 133 2.09 -0.14 2.16
CA ALA A 133 2.17 -1.22 3.13
C ALA A 133 3.22 -0.96 4.22
N CYS A 134 4.37 -0.39 3.85
CA CYS A 134 5.41 0.00 4.80
C CYS A 134 4.94 1.09 5.76
N ILE A 135 4.24 2.12 5.26
CA ILE A 135 3.67 3.20 6.09
C ILE A 135 2.73 2.63 7.16
N VAL A 136 1.74 1.83 6.74
CA VAL A 136 0.70 1.33 7.65
C VAL A 136 1.25 0.29 8.63
N SER A 137 2.21 -0.53 8.20
CA SER A 137 2.82 -1.57 9.04
C SER A 137 3.76 -0.99 10.11
N ASN A 138 4.36 0.18 9.85
CA ASN A 138 5.27 0.84 10.80
C ASN A 138 4.56 1.87 11.72
N ASN A 139 3.22 1.89 11.73
CA ASN A 139 2.41 2.82 12.54
C ASN A 139 2.67 4.28 12.21
N VAL A 140 2.87 4.57 10.92
CA VAL A 140 3.06 5.92 10.36
C VAL A 140 1.84 6.32 9.50
N HIS A 141 0.68 5.69 9.74
CA HIS A 141 -0.55 5.86 8.96
C HIS A 141 -1.09 7.30 9.00
N GLU A 142 -0.72 8.08 10.01
CA GLU A 142 -1.01 9.51 10.10
C GLU A 142 -0.54 10.31 8.88
N VAL A 143 0.50 9.83 8.18
CA VAL A 143 0.98 10.46 6.94
C VAL A 143 -0.08 10.44 5.84
N ILE A 144 -0.88 9.37 5.77
CA ILE A 144 -1.98 9.24 4.80
C ILE A 144 -3.20 10.02 5.30
N GLN A 145 -3.53 9.88 6.58
CA GLN A 145 -4.70 10.51 7.21
C GLN A 145 -4.67 12.04 7.14
N ASP A 146 -3.51 12.65 7.31
CA ASP A 146 -3.39 14.10 7.44
C ASP A 146 -3.26 14.82 6.08
N GLN A 147 -3.46 14.10 4.98
CA GLN A 147 -3.55 14.69 3.65
C GLN A 147 -4.91 15.33 3.42
N GLU A 148 -5.00 16.21 2.41
CA GLU A 148 -6.28 16.77 1.98
C GLU A 148 -7.28 15.65 1.62
N ALA A 149 -8.56 15.87 1.91
CA ALA A 149 -9.62 14.86 1.78
C ALA A 149 -9.66 14.18 0.40
N ALA A 150 -9.43 14.94 -0.68
CA ALA A 150 -9.40 14.40 -2.04
C ALA A 150 -8.21 13.44 -2.25
N ASN A 151 -7.02 13.81 -1.78
CA ASN A 151 -5.82 12.98 -1.88
C ASN A 151 -5.93 11.73 -0.99
N PHE A 152 -6.45 11.89 0.23
CA PHE A 152 -6.75 10.79 1.14
C PHE A 152 -7.69 9.77 0.49
N HIS A 153 -8.84 10.23 -0.01
CA HIS A 153 -9.82 9.38 -0.67
C HIS A 153 -9.24 8.70 -1.92
N GLN A 154 -8.49 9.43 -2.75
CA GLN A 154 -7.84 8.87 -3.92
C GLN A 154 -6.91 7.71 -3.55
N VAL A 155 -6.06 7.88 -2.54
CA VAL A 155 -5.17 6.81 -2.06
C VAL A 155 -5.96 5.59 -1.62
N LEU A 156 -7.03 5.77 -0.82
CA LEU A 156 -7.89 4.66 -0.40
C LEU A 156 -8.50 3.92 -1.59
N MET A 157 -9.03 4.65 -2.57
CA MET A 157 -9.61 4.05 -3.77
C MET A 157 -8.55 3.35 -4.62
N THR A 158 -7.31 3.84 -4.68
CA THR A 158 -6.23 3.11 -5.39
C THR A 158 -5.90 1.78 -4.73
N ILE A 159 -6.00 1.68 -3.39
CA ILE A 159 -5.79 0.42 -2.68
C ILE A 159 -6.93 -0.55 -2.96
N VAL A 160 -8.19 -0.08 -2.94
CA VAL A 160 -9.37 -0.89 -3.28
C VAL A 160 -9.27 -1.40 -4.72
N GLU A 161 -8.94 -0.52 -5.66
CA GLU A 161 -8.74 -0.87 -7.07
C GLU A 161 -7.61 -1.90 -7.24
N GLY A 162 -6.50 -1.72 -6.53
CA GLY A 162 -5.39 -2.68 -6.50
C GLY A 162 -5.78 -4.05 -5.94
N ALA A 163 -6.66 -4.10 -4.94
CA ALA A 163 -7.19 -5.35 -4.40
C ALA A 163 -8.15 -6.03 -5.38
N CYS A 164 -8.97 -5.26 -6.08
CA CYS A 164 -10.10 -5.77 -6.87
C CYS A 164 -9.78 -6.10 -8.32
N ASN A 165 -8.96 -5.28 -8.98
CA ASN A 165 -8.85 -5.23 -10.43
C ASN A 165 -7.43 -5.45 -10.94
N ASN A 166 -6.43 -5.54 -10.05
CA ASN A 166 -5.06 -5.80 -10.48
C ASN A 166 -4.89 -7.26 -10.94
N PRO A 167 -4.24 -7.51 -12.09
CA PRO A 167 -4.03 -8.87 -12.58
C PRO A 167 -2.94 -9.65 -11.82
N ASP A 168 -2.10 -8.99 -11.02
CA ASP A 168 -1.08 -9.67 -10.18
C ASP A 168 -1.68 -10.01 -8.80
N PRO A 169 -1.87 -11.31 -8.47
CA PRO A 169 -2.40 -11.72 -7.17
C PRO A 169 -1.51 -11.27 -5.99
N GLN A 170 -0.22 -11.02 -6.23
CA GLN A 170 0.67 -10.48 -5.21
C GLN A 170 0.33 -9.03 -4.87
N ILE A 171 -0.06 -8.22 -5.86
CA ILE A 171 -0.54 -6.85 -5.61
C ILE A 171 -1.87 -6.90 -4.88
N GLN A 172 -2.80 -7.77 -5.30
CA GLN A 172 -4.09 -7.94 -4.62
C GLN A 172 -3.89 -8.28 -3.14
N LYS A 173 -3.01 -9.26 -2.85
CA LYS A 173 -2.62 -9.63 -1.49
C LYS A 173 -2.06 -8.43 -0.70
N ILE A 174 -1.14 -7.66 -1.28
CA ILE A 174 -0.57 -6.48 -0.60
C ILE A 174 -1.69 -5.48 -0.29
N CYS A 175 -2.60 -5.23 -1.23
CA CYS A 175 -3.69 -4.27 -1.05
C CYS A 175 -4.67 -4.71 0.04
N PHE A 176 -5.08 -5.99 0.06
CA PHE A 176 -5.87 -6.53 1.18
C PHE A 176 -5.12 -6.39 2.52
N GLY A 177 -3.82 -6.66 2.55
CA GLY A 177 -3.02 -6.46 3.77
C GLY A 177 -3.00 -5.01 4.24
N ILE A 178 -2.94 -4.05 3.32
CA ILE A 178 -3.07 -2.62 3.65
C ILE A 178 -4.47 -2.33 4.22
N LEU A 179 -5.54 -2.74 3.52
CA LEU A 179 -6.92 -2.50 3.96
C LEU A 179 -7.18 -3.08 5.35
N LYS A 180 -6.73 -4.30 5.62
CA LYS A 180 -6.79 -4.92 6.94
C LYS A 180 -6.12 -4.03 7.99
N ARG A 181 -4.89 -3.57 7.73
CA ARG A 181 -4.17 -2.71 8.68
C ARG A 181 -4.87 -1.38 8.92
N LEU A 182 -5.49 -0.80 7.88
CA LEU A 182 -6.29 0.41 8.02
C LEU A 182 -7.54 0.18 8.87
N ILE A 183 -8.25 -0.95 8.68
CA ILE A 183 -9.39 -1.34 9.53
C ILE A 183 -8.96 -1.51 10.99
N GLU A 184 -7.82 -2.17 11.24
CA GLU A 184 -7.28 -2.38 12.60
C GLU A 184 -7.07 -1.07 13.35
N VAL A 185 -6.63 -0.04 12.64
CA VAL A 185 -6.24 1.26 13.22
C VAL A 185 -7.40 2.25 13.23
N TRP A 186 -8.18 2.36 12.16
CA TRP A 186 -9.17 3.42 11.95
C TRP A 186 -10.62 3.00 12.18
N CYS A 187 -10.96 1.71 12.21
CA CYS A 187 -12.35 1.24 12.39
C CYS A 187 -12.68 0.88 13.84
N GLY A 188 -12.08 1.55 14.84
CA GLY A 188 -12.33 1.31 16.27
C GLY A 188 -12.91 2.53 16.99
N GLU A 189 -13.17 2.41 18.30
CA GLU A 189 -13.74 3.49 19.12
C GLU A 189 -12.93 4.80 19.08
N ASN A 190 -11.61 4.70 18.98
CA ASN A 190 -10.69 5.83 18.85
C ASN A 190 -10.18 6.01 17.40
N GLY A 191 -10.94 5.50 16.44
CA GLY A 191 -10.62 5.48 15.03
C GLY A 191 -10.93 6.79 14.30
N LEU A 192 -10.87 6.74 12.97
CA LEU A 192 -11.23 7.88 12.13
C LEU A 192 -12.74 7.91 11.94
N VAL A 193 -13.38 9.03 12.32
CA VAL A 193 -14.83 9.23 12.19
C VAL A 193 -15.25 9.08 10.72
N GLY A 194 -16.28 8.26 10.45
CA GLY A 194 -16.79 8.03 9.10
C GLY A 194 -16.01 6.98 8.30
N PHE A 195 -14.91 6.43 8.84
CA PHE A 195 -14.17 5.37 8.14
C PHE A 195 -14.98 4.08 7.99
N GLU A 196 -15.95 3.85 8.88
CA GLU A 196 -16.97 2.81 8.77
C GLU A 196 -17.70 2.80 7.43
N GLU A 197 -18.03 3.98 6.90
CA GLU A 197 -18.77 4.11 5.65
C GLU A 197 -17.91 3.59 4.49
N PHE A 198 -16.63 3.97 4.46
CA PHE A 198 -15.68 3.44 3.49
C PHE A 198 -15.52 1.92 3.61
N VAL A 199 -15.48 1.38 4.83
CA VAL A 199 -15.40 -0.06 5.05
C VAL A 199 -16.60 -0.79 4.45
N TYR A 200 -17.82 -0.33 4.71
CA TYR A 200 -19.03 -0.98 4.19
C TYR A 200 -19.24 -0.75 2.69
N GLN A 201 -18.94 0.45 2.17
CA GLN A 201 -19.20 0.79 0.77
C GLN A 201 -18.11 0.33 -0.19
N SER A 202 -16.87 0.16 0.29
CA SER A 202 -15.73 -0.16 -0.58
C SER A 202 -15.02 -1.46 -0.18
N VAL A 203 -14.69 -1.64 1.10
CA VAL A 203 -13.85 -2.78 1.53
C VAL A 203 -14.64 -4.09 1.59
N VAL A 204 -15.85 -4.08 2.15
CA VAL A 204 -16.72 -5.26 2.17
C VAL A 204 -17.03 -5.75 0.74
N PRO A 205 -17.45 -4.87 -0.20
CA PRO A 205 -17.61 -5.26 -1.59
C PRO A 205 -16.32 -5.77 -2.23
N ALA A 206 -15.18 -5.14 -1.96
CA ALA A 206 -13.90 -5.62 -2.47
C ALA A 206 -13.61 -7.06 -2.01
N CYS A 207 -13.86 -7.39 -0.75
CA CYS A 207 -13.59 -8.72 -0.21
C CYS A 207 -14.51 -9.81 -0.79
N ILE A 208 -15.76 -9.45 -1.15
CA ILE A 208 -16.79 -10.39 -1.61
C ILE A 208 -16.82 -10.50 -3.14
N LEU A 209 -16.74 -9.38 -3.87
CA LEU A 209 -16.85 -9.37 -5.33
C LEU A 209 -15.55 -9.78 -6.03
N THR A 210 -14.38 -9.49 -5.45
CA THR A 210 -13.10 -9.85 -6.08
C THR A 210 -12.98 -11.35 -6.31
N PRO A 211 -13.26 -12.22 -5.31
CA PRO A 211 -13.23 -13.66 -5.51
C PRO A 211 -14.24 -14.19 -6.52
N MET A 212 -15.31 -13.43 -6.83
CA MET A 212 -16.32 -13.81 -7.81
C MET A 212 -15.90 -13.50 -9.26
N LYS A 213 -14.87 -12.67 -9.47
CA LYS A 213 -14.43 -12.30 -10.83
C LYS A 213 -13.83 -13.48 -11.58
N PRO A 214 -14.05 -13.59 -12.91
CA PRO A 214 -13.45 -14.64 -13.73
C PRO A 214 -11.92 -14.69 -13.64
N ALA A 215 -11.27 -13.52 -13.54
CA ALA A 215 -9.82 -13.40 -13.44
C ALA A 215 -9.23 -13.91 -12.11
N PHE A 216 -10.05 -14.15 -11.09
CA PHE A 216 -9.59 -14.61 -9.77
C PHE A 216 -9.57 -16.15 -9.71
N ASP A 217 -8.52 -16.78 -10.23
CA ASP A 217 -8.41 -18.24 -10.31
C ASP A 217 -8.15 -18.92 -8.94
N LEU A 218 -9.15 -19.63 -8.40
CA LEU A 218 -9.05 -20.32 -7.11
C LEU A 218 -8.22 -21.62 -7.14
N ASN A 219 -7.74 -22.02 -8.31
CA ASN A 219 -6.77 -23.12 -8.46
C ASN A 219 -5.32 -22.61 -8.34
N ASP A 220 -5.08 -21.32 -8.58
CA ASP A 220 -3.77 -20.69 -8.42
C ASP A 220 -3.46 -20.44 -6.93
N ALA A 221 -2.26 -20.85 -6.52
CA ALA A 221 -1.84 -20.74 -5.13
C ALA A 221 -1.68 -19.29 -4.66
N GLN A 222 -1.24 -18.36 -5.53
CA GLN A 222 -1.08 -16.95 -5.15
C GLN A 222 -2.43 -16.27 -4.95
N THR A 223 -3.40 -16.61 -5.78
CA THR A 223 -4.78 -16.13 -5.69
C THR A 223 -5.48 -16.67 -4.44
N VAL A 224 -5.23 -17.93 -4.06
CA VAL A 224 -5.69 -18.48 -2.77
C VAL A 224 -5.06 -17.74 -1.58
N ILE A 225 -3.80 -17.31 -1.68
CA ILE A 225 -3.17 -16.47 -0.65
C ILE A 225 -3.86 -15.09 -0.57
N ALA A 226 -4.17 -14.47 -1.72
CA ALA A 226 -4.91 -13.21 -1.77
C ALA A 226 -6.32 -13.34 -1.17
N LEU A 227 -7.03 -14.44 -1.45
CA LEU A 227 -8.31 -14.78 -0.81
C LEU A 227 -8.15 -14.90 0.71
N GLY A 228 -7.06 -15.52 1.16
CA GLY A 228 -6.73 -15.62 2.57
C GLY A 228 -6.52 -14.26 3.24
N GLU A 229 -6.02 -13.26 2.52
CA GLU A 229 -5.86 -11.90 3.04
C GLU A 229 -7.19 -11.13 3.04
N SER A 230 -8.02 -11.30 2.00
CA SER A 230 -9.42 -10.84 1.97
C SER A 230 -10.22 -11.38 3.16
N ALA A 231 -10.07 -12.68 3.48
CA ALA A 231 -10.70 -13.30 4.65
C ALA A 231 -10.26 -12.64 5.97
N GLN A 232 -8.99 -12.23 6.07
CA GLN A 232 -8.48 -11.52 7.24
C GLN A 232 -9.01 -10.09 7.33
N CYS A 233 -9.23 -9.41 6.20
CA CYS A 233 -9.90 -8.11 6.18
C CYS A 233 -11.30 -8.24 6.78
N LEU A 234 -12.08 -9.19 6.27
CA LEU A 234 -13.42 -9.48 6.79
C LEU A 234 -13.35 -9.80 8.29
N LYS A 235 -12.53 -10.75 8.74
CA LYS A 235 -12.42 -11.06 10.18
C LYS A 235 -12.06 -9.82 11.01
N CYS A 236 -11.16 -8.96 10.54
CA CYS A 236 -10.86 -7.72 11.22
C CYS A 236 -12.07 -6.77 11.32
N ILE A 237 -12.93 -6.70 10.29
CA ILE A 237 -14.16 -5.90 10.35
C ILE A 237 -15.11 -6.50 11.39
N LEU A 238 -15.27 -7.82 11.42
CA LEU A 238 -16.07 -8.50 12.44
C LEU A 238 -15.54 -8.23 13.85
N ASP A 239 -14.24 -8.32 14.06
CA ASP A 239 -13.63 -8.05 15.37
C ASP A 239 -13.86 -6.60 15.84
N LYS A 240 -13.94 -5.66 14.89
CA LYS A 240 -14.17 -4.23 15.17
C LYS A 240 -15.64 -3.86 15.35
N ARG A 241 -16.56 -4.54 14.65
CA ARG A 241 -17.98 -4.15 14.53
C ARG A 241 -18.97 -5.14 15.13
N GLY A 242 -18.52 -6.35 15.46
CA GLY A 242 -19.36 -7.39 16.03
C GLY A 242 -20.60 -7.68 15.18
N ASP A 243 -21.75 -7.81 15.83
CA ASP A 243 -23.00 -8.18 15.19
C ASP A 243 -23.51 -7.15 14.16
N GLU A 244 -23.02 -5.91 14.21
CA GLU A 244 -23.41 -4.86 13.27
C GLU A 244 -23.08 -5.24 11.83
N VAL A 245 -21.86 -5.74 11.56
CA VAL A 245 -21.50 -6.16 10.20
C VAL A 245 -22.28 -7.39 9.76
N ILE A 246 -22.64 -8.29 10.67
CA ILE A 246 -23.47 -9.46 10.34
C ILE A 246 -24.87 -9.00 9.90
N ASN A 247 -25.49 -8.10 10.67
CA ASN A 247 -26.79 -7.54 10.35
C ASN A 247 -26.79 -6.79 9.02
N TYR A 248 -25.75 -5.99 8.77
CA TYR A 248 -25.56 -5.31 7.48
C TYR A 248 -25.47 -6.29 6.32
N LEU A 249 -24.67 -7.36 6.45
CA LEU A 249 -24.52 -8.38 5.43
C LEU A 249 -25.84 -9.09 5.13
N GLN A 250 -26.58 -9.50 6.17
CA GLN A 250 -27.83 -10.25 6.05
C GLN A 250 -28.98 -9.43 5.47
N ASN A 251 -29.14 -8.19 5.93
CA ASN A 251 -30.35 -7.41 5.66
C ASN A 251 -30.17 -6.37 4.55
N GLU A 252 -28.93 -5.98 4.24
CA GLU A 252 -28.67 -4.94 3.25
C GLU A 252 -27.79 -5.41 2.10
N TYR A 253 -26.62 -5.96 2.38
CA TYR A 253 -25.62 -6.19 1.33
C TYR A 253 -25.91 -7.43 0.47
N PHE A 254 -26.09 -8.61 1.07
CA PHE A 254 -26.36 -9.83 0.32
C PHE A 254 -27.72 -9.83 -0.41
N PRO A 255 -28.80 -9.25 0.14
CA PRO A 255 -30.04 -9.07 -0.61
C PRO A 255 -29.86 -8.21 -1.88
N LYS A 256 -29.03 -7.16 -1.84
CA LYS A 256 -28.69 -6.35 -3.04
C LYS A 256 -27.91 -7.16 -4.08
N LEU A 257 -27.12 -8.15 -3.64
CA LEU A 257 -26.44 -9.12 -4.52
C LEU A 257 -27.33 -10.27 -4.98
N GLN A 258 -28.62 -10.29 -4.58
CA GLN A 258 -29.56 -11.36 -4.89
C GLN A 258 -29.10 -12.75 -4.42
N LEU A 259 -28.31 -12.81 -3.34
CA LEU A 259 -27.86 -14.06 -2.76
C LEU A 259 -29.04 -14.73 -2.02
N SER A 260 -29.18 -16.05 -2.13
CA SER A 260 -30.27 -16.76 -1.46
C SER A 260 -30.18 -16.65 0.07
N PRO A 261 -31.31 -16.74 0.80
CA PRO A 261 -31.30 -16.74 2.26
C PRO A 261 -30.42 -17.85 2.86
N ASP A 262 -30.42 -19.04 2.25
CA ASP A 262 -29.61 -20.17 2.72
C ASP A 262 -28.11 -19.89 2.59
N LEU A 263 -27.66 -19.36 1.44
CA LEU A 263 -26.24 -19.00 1.23
C LEU A 263 -25.83 -17.83 2.13
N THR A 264 -26.72 -16.86 2.34
CA THR A 264 -26.52 -15.75 3.26
C THR A 264 -26.30 -16.25 4.70
N GLN A 265 -27.15 -17.17 5.17
CA GLN A 265 -27.02 -17.76 6.49
C GLN A 265 -25.73 -18.58 6.62
N GLN A 266 -25.40 -19.42 5.64
CA GLN A 266 -24.16 -20.19 5.61
C GLN A 266 -22.93 -19.29 5.69
N PHE A 267 -22.90 -18.21 4.91
CA PHE A 267 -21.79 -17.25 4.95
C PHE A 267 -21.65 -16.62 6.33
N CYS A 268 -22.74 -16.13 6.91
CA CYS A 268 -22.71 -15.47 8.22
C CYS A 268 -22.30 -16.44 9.35
N GLN A 269 -22.75 -17.69 9.29
CA GLN A 269 -22.34 -18.74 10.23
C GLN A 269 -20.84 -19.04 10.12
N ALA A 270 -20.32 -19.14 8.89
CA ALA A 270 -18.89 -19.37 8.68
C ALA A 270 -18.04 -18.16 9.09
N TYR A 271 -18.58 -16.94 8.94
CA TYR A 271 -17.86 -15.70 9.21
C TYR A 271 -17.52 -15.52 10.70
N VAL A 272 -18.37 -16.01 11.60
CA VAL A 272 -18.12 -16.00 13.05
C VAL A 272 -17.14 -17.09 13.51
N MET A 273 -16.86 -18.11 12.69
CA MET A 273 -15.89 -19.16 13.02
C MET A 273 -14.44 -18.64 13.07
N ASP A 274 -13.50 -19.48 13.50
CA ASP A 274 -12.09 -19.14 13.48
C ASP A 274 -11.56 -18.88 12.05
N ILE A 275 -10.46 -18.14 11.94
CA ILE A 275 -9.90 -17.73 10.64
C ILE A 275 -9.54 -18.91 9.73
N LYS A 276 -9.15 -20.07 10.29
CA LYS A 276 -8.76 -21.24 9.48
C LYS A 276 -10.00 -21.85 8.84
N SER A 277 -11.05 -22.04 9.63
CA SER A 277 -12.35 -22.52 9.15
C SER A 277 -12.97 -21.57 8.14
N PHE A 278 -12.94 -20.25 8.42
CA PHE A 278 -13.49 -19.25 7.51
C PHE A 278 -12.75 -19.19 6.17
N LYS A 279 -11.41 -19.25 6.17
CA LYS A 279 -10.62 -19.33 4.92
C LYS A 279 -10.97 -20.56 4.09
N HIS A 280 -11.13 -21.71 4.75
CA HIS A 280 -11.52 -22.94 4.06
C HIS A 280 -12.93 -22.81 3.46
N PHE A 281 -13.88 -22.29 4.24
CA PHE A 281 -15.23 -22.01 3.78
C PHE A 281 -15.23 -21.07 2.56
N LEU A 282 -14.54 -19.93 2.59
CA LEU A 282 -14.55 -18.97 1.48
C LEU A 282 -14.03 -19.59 0.19
N LYS A 283 -12.99 -20.43 0.25
CA LYS A 283 -12.49 -21.13 -0.93
C LYS A 283 -13.59 -22.00 -1.55
N THR A 284 -14.21 -22.87 -0.74
CA THR A 284 -15.27 -23.77 -1.20
C THR A 284 -16.50 -22.99 -1.68
N PHE A 285 -16.90 -21.95 -0.95
CA PHE A 285 -18.05 -21.09 -1.25
C PHE A 285 -17.89 -20.42 -2.61
N PHE A 286 -16.79 -19.72 -2.85
CA PHE A 286 -16.57 -19.04 -4.14
C PHE A 286 -16.27 -20.01 -5.29
N SER A 287 -15.66 -21.17 -5.03
CA SER A 287 -15.53 -22.21 -6.05
C SER A 287 -16.90 -22.71 -6.51
N SER A 288 -17.84 -22.91 -5.57
CA SER A 288 -19.19 -23.36 -5.90
C SER A 288 -20.00 -22.32 -6.67
N LEU A 289 -19.87 -21.03 -6.32
CA LEU A 289 -20.53 -19.93 -7.03
C LEU A 289 -20.01 -19.68 -8.45
N LYS A 290 -18.81 -20.18 -8.76
CA LYS A 290 -18.21 -20.10 -10.10
C LYS A 290 -18.47 -21.30 -10.99
N SER A 291 -18.95 -22.40 -10.40
CA SER A 291 -19.26 -23.65 -11.09
C SER A 291 -20.64 -23.57 -11.72
#